data_AF-A0A7S1WJ40-F1
#
_entry.id   AF-A0A7S1WJ40-F1
#
_cell.length_a   1.000
_cell.length_b   1.000
_cell.length_c   1.000
_cell.angle_alpha   90.00
_cell.angle_beta   90.00
_cell.angle_gamma   90.00
#
_symmetry.space_group_name_H-M   'P 1'
#
loop_
_entity.id
_entity.type
_entity.pdbx_description
1 polymer ?
#
loop_
_entity_poly.entity_id
_entity_poly.type
_entity_poly.pdbx_seq_one_letter_code
_entity_poly.pdbx_strand_id
1 'polypeptide(L)'
;IWEALALGEESLLKDADIDYFDWNGTHEKYGTPLIALVVGKATGQEVYDFATGTPEKLTERLNLMRLVLGKGASPHAKPPPQFSICKSWWKTEGDKEVENSRTPLVHFNDKSAYGVVASCLEALTNVEGDWKRELRFLRDAARILASYRPSGHAGGGLPRVPVAEGVVETWERVLSTSEGADVTIACRGGAQPAELRAHATVLRSASKVLRAMLSPAFREGSTARVEVDSDAAAVRLLLSVVYTGEEVDEADAPPDSLLAAVELAHQWDV
;
A
#
# COMPACT_ATOMS: atom_id res chain seq x y z
N ILE A 1 -13.05 13.24 -3.79
CA ILE A 1 -11.94 12.68 -2.97
C ILE A 1 -10.91 13.75 -2.58
N TRP A 2 -10.20 14.39 -3.53
CA TRP A 2 -9.21 15.45 -3.23
C TRP A 2 -9.72 16.56 -2.29
N GLU A 3 -10.93 17.06 -2.53
CA GLU A 3 -11.51 18.09 -1.66
C GLU A 3 -11.82 17.57 -0.25
N ALA A 4 -12.34 16.35 -0.12
CA ALA A 4 -12.62 15.72 1.16
C ALA A 4 -11.35 15.52 1.98
N LEU A 5 -10.26 15.08 1.33
CA LEU A 5 -8.93 14.98 1.93
C LEU A 5 -8.43 16.34 2.41
N ALA A 6 -8.55 17.38 1.60
CA ALA A 6 -8.11 18.72 1.97
C ALA A 6 -8.96 19.33 3.10
N LEU A 7 -10.26 19.03 3.16
CA LEU A 7 -11.14 19.41 4.26
C LEU A 7 -10.88 18.59 5.54
N GLY A 8 -10.32 17.38 5.41
CA GLY A 8 -10.10 16.46 6.52
C GLY A 8 -11.38 15.80 7.00
N GLU A 9 -12.37 15.64 6.12
CA GLU A 9 -13.71 15.12 6.43
C GLU A 9 -13.80 13.64 6.07
N GLU A 10 -13.74 12.77 7.08
CA GLU A 10 -13.78 11.31 6.88
C GLU A 10 -15.13 10.82 6.35
N SER A 11 -16.22 11.47 6.77
CA SER A 11 -17.59 11.15 6.32
C SER A 11 -17.73 11.21 4.80
N LEU A 12 -17.15 12.24 4.15
CA LEU A 12 -17.21 12.43 2.70
C LEU A 12 -16.45 11.35 1.91
N LEU A 13 -15.56 10.59 2.56
CA LEU A 13 -14.87 9.46 1.92
C LEU A 13 -15.59 8.13 2.13
N LYS A 14 -16.39 7.99 3.19
CA LYS A 14 -17.17 6.76 3.45
C LYS A 14 -18.24 6.51 2.39
N ASP A 15 -18.81 7.59 1.87
CA ASP A 15 -19.87 7.52 0.85
C ASP A 15 -19.30 7.49 -0.58
N ALA A 16 -17.98 7.65 -0.75
CA ALA A 16 -17.32 7.64 -2.04
C ALA A 16 -16.75 6.26 -2.36
N ASP A 17 -16.85 5.84 -3.62
CA ASP A 17 -16.05 4.72 -4.13
C ASP A 17 -14.58 5.17 -4.23
N ILE A 18 -13.81 4.79 -3.22
CA ILE A 18 -12.40 5.18 -3.06
C ILE A 18 -11.42 4.10 -3.54
N ASP A 19 -11.91 2.95 -4.00
CA ASP A 19 -11.05 1.83 -4.36
C ASP A 19 -10.34 2.05 -5.71
N TYR A 20 -10.94 2.85 -6.59
CA TYR A 20 -10.34 3.27 -7.86
C TYR A 20 -9.49 4.54 -7.76
N PHE A 21 -9.39 5.15 -6.58
CA PHE A 21 -8.64 6.39 -6.42
C PHE A 21 -7.13 6.12 -6.42
N ASP A 22 -6.40 6.84 -7.26
CA ASP A 22 -4.93 6.79 -7.26
C ASP A 22 -4.35 7.50 -6.03
N TRP A 23 -4.07 6.72 -4.98
CA TRP A 23 -3.50 7.20 -3.72
C TRP A 23 -2.06 7.70 -3.83
N ASN A 24 -1.37 7.44 -4.94
CA ASN A 24 -0.06 8.03 -5.28
C ASN A 24 -0.18 9.12 -6.35
N GLY A 25 -1.41 9.42 -6.79
CA GLY A 25 -1.71 10.44 -7.77
C GLY A 25 -1.29 11.83 -7.31
N THR A 26 -1.11 12.71 -8.29
CA THR A 26 -0.73 14.10 -8.06
C THR A 26 -1.81 15.04 -8.57
N HIS A 27 -1.93 16.21 -7.94
CA HIS A 27 -2.95 17.20 -8.27
C HIS A 27 -2.36 18.61 -8.19
N GLU A 28 -2.59 19.44 -9.20
CA GLU A 28 -2.01 20.79 -9.31
C GLU A 28 -2.36 21.69 -8.11
N LYS A 29 -3.57 21.59 -7.59
CA LYS A 29 -4.04 22.36 -6.42
C LYS A 29 -3.68 21.76 -5.04
N TYR A 30 -3.62 20.43 -4.94
CA TYR A 30 -3.58 19.73 -3.64
C TYR A 30 -2.28 18.98 -3.38
N GLY A 31 -1.42 18.86 -4.39
CA GLY A 31 -0.17 18.12 -4.31
C GLY A 31 -0.41 16.63 -4.35
N THR A 32 -0.06 15.92 -3.27
CA THR A 32 -0.36 14.49 -3.09
C THR A 32 -1.47 14.32 -2.04
N PRO A 33 -2.12 13.14 -1.91
CA PRO A 33 -3.23 12.94 -0.96
C PRO A 33 -2.83 13.26 0.48
N LEU A 34 -1.60 12.91 0.87
CA LEU A 34 -1.04 13.21 2.18
C LEU A 34 -0.71 14.70 2.36
N ILE A 35 -0.22 15.37 1.32
CA ILE A 35 0.00 16.84 1.35
C ILE A 35 -1.34 17.57 1.51
N ALA A 36 -2.39 17.13 0.82
CA ALA A 36 -3.73 17.70 0.95
C ALA A 36 -4.24 17.66 2.39
N LEU A 37 -4.04 16.53 3.09
CA LEU A 37 -4.43 16.36 4.50
C LEU A 37 -3.65 17.26 5.47
N VAL A 38 -2.36 17.47 5.22
CA VAL A 38 -1.51 18.33 6.07
C VAL A 38 -1.78 19.80 5.81
N VAL A 39 -1.76 20.23 4.54
CA VAL A 39 -1.86 21.65 4.17
C VAL A 39 -3.29 22.14 4.30
N GLY A 40 -4.29 21.29 4.02
CA GLY A 40 -5.69 21.65 4.13
C GLY A 40 -6.24 22.46 2.95
N LYS A 41 -7.43 23.05 3.11
CA LYS A 41 -8.14 23.85 2.10
C LYS A 41 -8.51 25.22 2.65
N ALA A 42 -8.42 26.26 1.83
CA ALA A 42 -9.06 27.55 2.11
C ALA A 42 -10.30 27.70 1.22
N THR A 43 -11.43 28.07 1.80
CA THR A 43 -12.71 28.22 1.12
C THR A 43 -13.35 29.55 1.54
N GLY A 44 -13.21 30.59 0.71
CA GLY A 44 -13.70 31.93 1.03
C GLY A 44 -12.99 32.52 2.26
N GLN A 45 -13.74 32.78 3.33
CA GLN A 45 -13.21 33.29 4.59
C GLN A 45 -12.75 32.19 5.55
N GLU A 46 -13.04 30.93 5.25
CA GLU A 46 -12.73 29.82 6.14
C GLU A 46 -11.47 29.08 5.68
N VAL A 47 -10.61 28.76 6.64
CA VAL A 47 -9.43 27.94 6.42
C VAL A 47 -9.62 26.65 7.21
N TYR A 48 -9.47 25.52 6.53
CA TYR A 48 -9.58 24.17 7.06
C TYR A 48 -8.19 23.54 7.03
N ASP A 49 -7.41 23.74 8.08
CA ASP A 49 -6.11 23.10 8.26
C ASP A 49 -5.84 22.74 9.71
N PHE A 50 -4.60 22.31 10.02
CA PHE A 50 -4.24 21.88 11.37
C PHE A 50 -4.18 23.02 12.39
N ALA A 51 -4.09 24.29 11.95
CA ALA A 51 -4.00 25.44 12.83
C ALA A 51 -5.39 25.93 13.26
N THR A 52 -6.38 25.82 12.37
CA THR A 52 -7.77 26.24 12.63
C THR A 52 -8.68 25.12 13.11
N GLY A 53 -8.28 23.85 12.95
CA GLY A 53 -9.10 22.70 13.31
C GLY A 53 -9.39 22.56 14.82
N THR A 54 -10.58 22.05 15.14
CA THR A 54 -10.92 21.58 16.49
C THR A 54 -10.16 20.29 16.82
N PRO A 55 -9.99 19.93 18.10
CA PRO A 55 -9.32 18.68 18.49
C PRO A 55 -9.92 17.42 17.82
N GLU A 56 -11.23 17.40 17.60
CA GLU A 56 -11.96 16.32 16.93
C GLU A 56 -11.55 16.25 15.45
N LYS A 57 -11.55 17.40 14.75
CA LYS A 57 -11.11 17.50 13.35
C LYS A 57 -9.65 17.14 13.16
N LEU A 58 -8.78 17.48 14.11
CA LEU A 58 -7.38 17.05 14.08
C LEU A 58 -7.27 15.52 14.22
N THR A 59 -8.09 14.91 15.06
CA THR A 59 -8.12 13.45 15.23
C THR A 59 -8.63 12.76 13.96
N GLU A 60 -9.70 13.27 13.35
CA GLU A 60 -10.21 12.80 12.05
C GLU A 60 -9.12 12.88 10.97
N ARG A 61 -8.39 14.00 10.88
CA ARG A 61 -7.27 14.14 9.93
C ARG A 61 -6.16 13.11 10.15
N LEU A 62 -5.81 12.81 11.40
CA LEU A 62 -4.82 11.77 11.71
C LEU A 62 -5.33 10.38 11.31
N ASN A 63 -6.62 10.08 11.52
CA ASN A 63 -7.24 8.83 11.08
C ASN A 63 -7.24 8.72 9.56
N LEU A 64 -7.57 9.81 8.86
CA LEU A 64 -7.47 9.89 7.41
C LEU A 64 -6.04 9.66 6.92
N MET A 65 -5.02 10.22 7.56
CA MET A 65 -3.62 9.93 7.18
C MET A 65 -3.31 8.43 7.29
N ARG A 66 -3.79 7.74 8.34
CA ARG A 66 -3.62 6.29 8.48
C ARG A 66 -4.34 5.53 7.37
N LEU A 67 -5.57 5.91 7.05
CA LEU A 67 -6.35 5.29 5.97
C LEU A 67 -5.64 5.46 4.62
N VAL A 68 -5.21 6.67 4.30
CA VAL A 68 -4.53 7.02 3.04
C VAL A 68 -3.19 6.28 2.91
N LEU A 69 -2.42 6.15 3.98
CA LEU A 69 -1.21 5.32 4.01
C LEU A 69 -1.55 3.83 3.83
N GLY A 70 -2.60 3.33 4.50
CA GLY A 70 -3.06 1.95 4.38
C GLY A 70 -3.53 1.59 2.97
N LYS A 71 -4.05 2.58 2.23
CA LYS A 71 -4.40 2.46 0.81
C LYS A 71 -3.20 2.64 -0.15
N GLY A 72 -1.97 2.77 0.39
CA GLY A 72 -0.74 2.73 -0.39
C GLY A 72 -0.15 4.10 -0.78
N ALA A 73 -0.69 5.21 -0.28
CA ALA A 73 -0.11 6.52 -0.54
C ALA A 73 1.33 6.62 0.00
N SER A 74 2.26 7.11 -0.82
CA SER A 74 3.64 7.29 -0.41
C SER A 74 3.86 8.66 0.26
N PRO A 75 4.41 8.71 1.49
CA PRO A 75 4.78 9.96 2.14
C PRO A 75 6.02 10.63 1.50
N HIS A 76 6.71 9.90 0.61
CA HIS A 76 7.85 10.39 -0.18
C HIS A 76 7.45 10.90 -1.56
N ALA A 77 6.21 10.65 -2.00
CA ALA A 77 5.70 11.19 -3.25
C ALA A 77 5.78 12.72 -3.24
N LYS A 78 6.25 13.26 -4.36
CA LYS A 78 6.38 14.70 -4.58
C LYS A 78 5.18 15.22 -5.38
N PRO A 79 4.73 16.45 -5.12
CA PRO A 79 3.67 17.07 -5.90
C PRO A 79 4.15 17.40 -7.32
N PRO A 80 3.24 17.70 -8.26
CA PRO A 80 3.63 18.03 -9.63
C PRO A 80 4.28 19.42 -9.68
N PRO A 81 5.12 19.75 -10.69
CA PRO A 81 5.82 21.04 -10.76
C PRO A 81 4.92 22.28 -10.72
N GLN A 82 3.66 22.14 -11.15
CA GLN A 82 2.65 23.21 -11.15
C GLN A 82 2.07 23.47 -9.75
N PHE A 83 2.24 22.54 -8.81
CA PHE A 83 1.76 22.71 -7.45
C PHE A 83 2.57 23.78 -6.73
N SER A 84 1.91 24.90 -6.49
CA SER A 84 2.46 26.00 -5.73
C SER A 84 1.49 26.47 -4.67
N ILE A 85 1.79 26.10 -3.43
CA ILE A 85 1.08 26.60 -2.27
C ILE A 85 2.11 27.07 -1.24
N CYS A 86 1.78 28.18 -0.60
CA CYS A 86 2.53 28.72 0.52
C CYS A 86 1.57 29.12 1.64
N LYS A 87 2.01 28.98 2.88
CA LYS A 87 1.20 29.34 4.05
C LYS A 87 2.04 30.02 5.12
N SER A 88 1.39 30.91 5.85
CA SER A 88 1.84 31.43 7.14
C SER A 88 0.67 31.35 8.12
N TRP A 89 0.94 31.09 9.38
CA TRP A 89 -0.06 31.04 10.44
C TRP A 89 0.26 32.10 11.50
N TRP A 90 -0.74 32.53 12.23
CA TRP A 90 -0.63 33.44 13.37
C TRP A 90 -1.75 33.13 14.37
N LYS A 91 -1.60 33.56 15.62
CA LYS A 91 -2.64 33.42 16.65
C LYS A 91 -3.46 34.71 16.70
N THR A 92 -4.74 34.57 17.02
CA THR A 92 -5.66 35.69 17.23
C THR A 92 -6.27 35.60 18.63
N GLU A 93 -6.34 36.72 19.33
CA GLU A 93 -7.07 36.86 20.58
C GLU A 93 -8.18 37.90 20.36
N GLY A 94 -9.42 37.42 20.22
CA GLY A 94 -10.51 38.22 19.65
C GLY A 94 -10.20 38.61 18.20
N ASP A 95 -10.35 39.89 17.88
CA ASP A 95 -10.10 40.43 16.52
C ASP A 95 -8.65 40.87 16.30
N LYS A 96 -7.76 40.66 17.29
CA LYS A 96 -6.36 41.12 17.23
C LYS A 96 -5.40 39.95 17.03
N GLU A 97 -4.46 40.13 16.12
CA GLU A 97 -3.31 39.24 15.98
C GLU A 97 -2.43 39.35 17.23
N VAL A 98 -2.00 38.19 17.76
CA VAL A 98 -1.05 38.13 18.85
C VAL A 98 0.32 38.52 18.31
N GLU A 99 0.94 39.52 18.94
CA GLU A 99 2.24 40.04 18.54
C GLU A 99 3.28 38.91 18.46
N ASN A 100 4.13 38.96 17.44
CA ASN A 100 5.18 37.96 17.14
C ASN A 100 4.71 36.52 16.94
N SER A 101 3.40 36.26 16.83
CA SER A 101 2.90 34.90 16.58
C SER A 101 2.94 34.48 15.11
N ARG A 102 3.23 35.40 14.20
CA ARG A 102 3.22 35.11 12.77
C ARG A 102 4.42 34.30 12.33
N THR A 103 4.15 33.17 11.70
CA THR A 103 5.18 32.30 11.15
C THR A 103 5.76 32.87 9.86
N PRO A 104 7.02 32.53 9.52
CA PRO A 104 7.53 32.79 8.17
C PRO A 104 6.64 32.13 7.12
N LEU A 105 6.68 32.68 5.90
CA LEU A 105 5.98 32.10 4.75
C LEU A 105 6.65 30.78 4.37
N VAL A 106 5.92 29.67 4.54
CA VAL A 106 6.40 28.33 4.22
C VAL A 106 5.98 27.98 2.80
N HIS A 107 6.96 27.67 1.95
CA HIS A 107 6.74 27.17 0.60
C HIS A 107 6.75 25.64 0.58
N PHE A 108 5.77 25.03 -0.09
CA PHE A 108 5.63 23.57 -0.19
C PHE A 108 5.95 23.00 -1.57
N ASN A 109 6.43 23.84 -2.50
CA ASN A 109 6.87 23.41 -3.83
C ASN A 109 7.94 22.30 -3.69
N ASP A 110 7.82 21.22 -4.47
CA ASP A 110 8.77 20.09 -4.51
C ASP A 110 9.00 19.35 -3.15
N LYS A 111 8.17 19.62 -2.14
CA LYS A 111 8.25 18.94 -0.84
C LYS A 111 7.29 17.75 -0.81
N SER A 112 7.80 16.60 -0.38
CA SER A 112 6.97 15.45 -0.02
C SER A 112 6.15 15.73 1.24
N ALA A 113 5.22 14.84 1.61
CA ALA A 113 4.44 14.99 2.85
C ALA A 113 5.34 15.12 4.08
N TYR A 114 6.45 14.39 4.14
CA TYR A 114 7.49 14.58 5.17
C TYR A 114 8.09 15.97 5.16
N GLY A 115 8.50 16.45 3.98
CA GLY A 115 9.09 17.77 3.83
C GLY A 115 8.12 18.88 4.26
N VAL A 116 6.83 18.72 3.94
CA VAL A 116 5.76 19.62 4.39
C VAL A 116 5.67 19.63 5.92
N VAL A 117 5.50 18.47 6.56
CA VAL A 117 5.40 18.37 8.03
C VAL A 117 6.64 18.93 8.73
N ALA A 118 7.84 18.61 8.23
CA ALA A 118 9.10 19.13 8.77
C ALA A 118 9.18 20.66 8.66
N SER A 119 8.78 21.21 7.51
CA SER A 119 8.77 22.67 7.31
C SER A 119 7.77 23.38 8.23
N CYS A 120 6.60 22.77 8.47
CA CYS A 120 5.63 23.31 9.41
C CYS A 120 6.17 23.27 10.86
N LEU A 121 6.81 22.16 11.25
CA LEU A 121 7.42 22.04 12.58
C LEU A 121 8.50 23.09 12.81
N GLU A 122 9.39 23.30 11.84
CA GLU A 122 10.42 24.34 11.88
C GLU A 122 9.80 25.73 11.99
N ALA A 123 8.81 26.04 11.14
CA ALA A 123 8.14 27.34 11.13
C ALA A 123 7.44 27.66 12.46
N LEU A 124 6.80 26.69 13.11
CA LEU A 124 6.11 26.89 14.38
C LEU A 124 7.06 26.93 15.59
N THR A 125 8.20 26.24 15.53
CA THR A 125 9.13 26.17 16.66
C THR A 125 9.94 27.46 16.81
N ASN A 126 10.10 28.22 15.72
CA ASN A 126 10.93 29.44 15.68
C ASN A 126 10.15 30.74 15.96
N VAL A 127 8.91 30.64 16.44
CA VAL A 127 7.98 31.78 16.57
C VAL A 127 7.38 31.79 17.96
N GLU A 128 7.09 33.00 18.48
CA GLU A 128 6.47 33.15 19.79
C GLU A 128 4.99 32.73 19.75
N GLY A 129 4.44 32.28 20.89
CA GLY A 129 3.03 31.91 21.03
C GLY A 129 2.77 30.44 21.40
N ASP A 130 1.53 30.16 21.81
CA ASP A 130 1.13 28.81 22.23
C ASP A 130 0.74 27.93 21.03
N TRP A 131 1.75 27.29 20.45
CA TRP A 131 1.61 26.33 19.35
C TRP A 131 1.57 24.86 19.81
N LYS A 132 1.40 24.59 21.12
CA LYS A 132 1.51 23.23 21.68
C LYS A 132 0.58 22.23 21.02
N ARG A 133 -0.63 22.66 20.65
CA ARG A 133 -1.64 21.81 19.99
C ARG A 133 -1.21 21.47 18.57
N GLU A 134 -0.83 22.47 17.79
CA GLU A 134 -0.42 22.31 16.39
C GLU A 134 0.87 21.48 16.28
N LEU A 135 1.85 21.75 17.17
CA LEU A 135 3.07 20.96 17.28
C LEU A 135 2.80 19.50 17.65
N ARG A 136 1.81 19.23 18.51
CA ARG A 136 1.40 17.86 18.84
C ARG A 136 0.85 17.15 17.60
N PHE A 137 -0.09 17.78 16.89
CA PHE A 137 -0.64 17.24 15.65
C PHE A 137 0.46 16.93 14.62
N LEU A 138 1.37 17.87 14.37
CA LEU A 138 2.44 17.67 13.39
C LEU A 138 3.42 16.57 13.80
N ARG A 139 3.71 16.40 15.09
CA ARG A 139 4.51 15.28 15.60
C ARG A 139 3.79 13.95 15.45
N ASP A 140 2.48 13.92 15.69
CA ASP A 140 1.67 12.71 15.51
C ASP A 140 1.58 12.35 14.03
N ALA A 141 1.37 13.33 13.15
CA ALA A 141 1.46 13.16 11.69
C ALA A 141 2.83 12.63 11.27
N ALA A 142 3.93 13.21 11.76
CA ALA A 142 5.27 12.73 11.47
C ALA A 142 5.47 11.27 11.91
N ARG A 143 4.93 10.85 13.07
CA ARG A 143 4.97 9.45 13.52
C ARG A 143 4.16 8.53 12.61
N ILE A 144 2.99 8.97 12.15
CA ILE A 144 2.17 8.21 11.20
C ILE A 144 2.91 8.05 9.87
N LEU A 145 3.50 9.12 9.34
CA LEU A 145 4.34 9.04 8.13
C LEU A 145 5.57 8.14 8.35
N ALA A 146 6.20 8.17 9.55
CA ALA A 146 7.31 7.29 9.95
C ALA A 146 6.94 5.81 10.08
N SER A 147 5.67 5.53 10.35
CA SER A 147 5.14 4.17 10.34
C SER A 147 4.97 3.62 8.94
N TYR A 148 5.05 4.47 7.90
CA TYR A 148 5.04 4.02 6.51
C TYR A 148 6.15 3.00 6.30
N ARG A 149 5.71 1.78 6.06
CA ARG A 149 6.52 0.78 5.39
C ARG A 149 6.17 0.91 3.93
N PRO A 150 7.14 1.18 3.03
CA PRO A 150 6.90 0.87 1.63
C PRO A 150 6.38 -0.56 1.62
N SER A 151 5.22 -0.80 1.00
CA SER A 151 4.59 -2.11 0.86
C SER A 151 5.44 -3.05 -0.03
N GLY A 152 6.71 -3.22 0.35
CA GLY A 152 7.79 -3.87 -0.38
C GLY A 152 9.17 -3.79 0.29
N HIS A 153 9.33 -3.20 1.49
CA HIS A 153 10.65 -3.15 2.17
C HIS A 153 10.66 -3.55 3.66
N ALA A 154 9.54 -4.02 4.21
CA ALA A 154 9.53 -4.73 5.48
C ALA A 154 9.47 -6.24 5.21
N GLY A 155 10.62 -6.83 4.83
CA GLY A 155 10.78 -8.27 4.62
C GLY A 155 10.43 -8.75 3.21
N GLY A 156 11.37 -8.66 2.27
CA GLY A 156 11.42 -9.49 1.05
C GLY A 156 10.25 -9.46 0.05
N GLY A 157 9.15 -8.75 0.31
CA GLY A 157 7.98 -8.73 -0.56
C GLY A 157 8.22 -7.93 -1.83
N LEU A 158 7.93 -8.54 -2.98
CA LEU A 158 7.97 -7.91 -4.30
C LEU A 158 7.00 -6.71 -4.38
N PRO A 159 7.27 -5.70 -5.23
CA PRO A 159 6.39 -4.55 -5.41
C PRO A 159 4.98 -5.00 -5.84
N ARG A 160 3.96 -4.61 -5.09
CA ARG A 160 2.56 -4.86 -5.46
C ARG A 160 2.15 -3.91 -6.57
N VAL A 161 1.74 -4.48 -7.70
CA VAL A 161 1.19 -3.74 -8.85
C VAL A 161 -0.33 -3.97 -8.85
N PRO A 162 -1.18 -2.93 -8.93
CA PRO A 162 -2.61 -3.14 -9.09
C PRO A 162 -2.87 -3.84 -10.43
N VAL A 163 -3.49 -5.01 -10.37
CA VAL A 163 -3.89 -5.80 -11.54
C VAL A 163 -5.42 -5.80 -11.61
N ALA A 164 -5.98 -5.66 -12.81
CA ALA A 164 -7.42 -5.76 -12.99
C ALA A 164 -7.92 -7.15 -12.61
N GLU A 165 -9.01 -7.24 -11.84
CA GLU A 165 -9.58 -8.50 -11.33
C GLU A 165 -9.81 -9.53 -12.44
N GLY A 166 -10.33 -9.11 -13.60
CA GLY A 166 -10.54 -10.02 -14.74
C GLY A 166 -9.26 -10.69 -15.27
N VAL A 167 -8.06 -10.12 -15.03
CA VAL A 167 -6.79 -10.78 -15.35
C VAL A 167 -6.51 -11.90 -14.34
N VAL A 168 -6.75 -11.67 -13.06
CA VAL A 168 -6.60 -12.68 -12.00
C VAL A 168 -7.56 -13.84 -12.26
N GLU A 169 -8.85 -13.55 -12.48
CA GLU A 169 -9.87 -14.55 -12.83
C GLU A 169 -9.49 -15.36 -14.08
N THR A 170 -8.81 -14.72 -15.05
CA THR A 170 -8.32 -15.42 -16.25
C THR A 170 -7.26 -16.45 -15.87
N TRP A 171 -6.31 -16.11 -15.01
CA TRP A 171 -5.26 -17.02 -14.56
C TRP A 171 -5.79 -18.13 -13.63
N GLU A 172 -6.76 -17.83 -12.78
CA GLU A 172 -7.49 -18.86 -12.01
C GLU A 172 -8.21 -19.85 -12.93
N ARG A 173 -8.83 -19.35 -14.00
CA ARG A 173 -9.46 -20.20 -15.00
C ARG A 173 -8.43 -21.08 -15.70
N VAL A 174 -7.28 -20.53 -16.09
CA VAL A 174 -6.19 -21.31 -16.68
C VAL A 174 -5.73 -22.41 -15.72
N LEU A 175 -5.57 -22.12 -14.42
CA LEU A 175 -5.17 -23.12 -13.42
C LEU A 175 -6.25 -24.21 -13.21
N SER A 176 -7.53 -23.83 -13.17
CA SER A 176 -8.64 -24.77 -12.94
C SER A 176 -8.96 -25.61 -14.18
N THR A 177 -8.68 -25.10 -15.38
CA THR A 177 -8.76 -25.89 -16.62
C THR A 177 -7.54 -26.77 -16.78
N SER A 178 -7.73 -28.05 -17.08
CA SER A 178 -6.64 -28.94 -17.48
C SER A 178 -6.24 -28.79 -18.96
N GLU A 179 -6.89 -27.88 -19.68
CA GLU A 179 -6.64 -27.61 -21.09
C GLU A 179 -5.29 -26.93 -21.28
N GLY A 180 -4.44 -27.48 -22.15
CA GLY A 180 -3.08 -26.96 -22.37
C GLY A 180 -2.07 -27.29 -21.27
N ALA A 181 -2.50 -27.87 -20.15
CA ALA A 181 -1.58 -28.36 -19.12
C ALA A 181 -0.69 -29.47 -19.69
N ASP A 182 0.63 -29.32 -19.55
CA ASP A 182 1.65 -30.18 -20.13
C ASP A 182 2.53 -30.87 -19.08
N VAL A 183 2.33 -30.59 -17.79
CA VAL A 183 3.03 -31.23 -16.66
C VAL A 183 2.04 -31.86 -15.68
N THR A 184 2.37 -33.05 -15.18
CA THR A 184 1.68 -33.68 -14.04
C THR A 184 2.53 -33.56 -12.77
N ILE A 185 1.93 -33.09 -11.68
CA ILE A 185 2.51 -33.11 -10.34
C ILE A 185 1.85 -34.24 -9.55
N ALA A 186 2.64 -35.23 -9.17
CA ALA A 186 2.20 -36.39 -8.40
C ALA A 186 2.47 -36.15 -6.91
N CYS A 187 1.39 -36.00 -6.16
CA CYS A 187 1.39 -35.69 -4.73
C CYS A 187 1.41 -37.00 -3.94
N ARG A 188 2.47 -37.22 -3.15
CA ARG A 188 2.66 -38.42 -2.31
C ARG A 188 2.44 -38.16 -0.82
N GLY A 189 2.42 -36.90 -0.38
CA GLY A 189 2.40 -36.51 1.03
C GLY A 189 1.02 -36.54 1.71
N GLY A 190 0.14 -37.49 1.37
CA GLY A 190 -1.22 -37.57 1.93
C GLY A 190 -1.77 -39.01 2.00
N ALA A 191 -2.97 -39.17 2.56
CA ALA A 191 -3.60 -40.48 2.74
C ALA A 191 -3.91 -41.21 1.41
N GLN A 192 -4.06 -40.46 0.32
CA GLN A 192 -4.27 -40.99 -1.03
C GLN A 192 -3.36 -40.28 -2.03
N PRO A 193 -2.74 -41.01 -2.97
CA PRO A 193 -1.97 -40.40 -4.05
C PRO A 193 -2.91 -39.60 -4.94
N ALA A 194 -2.49 -38.38 -5.28
CA ALA A 194 -3.26 -37.48 -6.13
C ALA A 194 -2.37 -36.91 -7.23
N GLU A 195 -2.97 -36.63 -8.38
CA GLU A 195 -2.28 -36.01 -9.51
C GLU A 195 -2.92 -34.67 -9.86
N LEU A 196 -2.08 -33.66 -10.01
CA LEU A 196 -2.47 -32.31 -10.40
C LEU A 196 -1.87 -31.98 -11.77
N ARG A 197 -2.58 -31.20 -12.57
CA ARG A 197 -2.14 -30.77 -13.89
C ARG A 197 -1.73 -29.29 -13.83
N ALA A 198 -0.63 -28.95 -14.49
CA ALA A 198 -0.10 -27.59 -14.53
C ALA A 198 0.61 -27.30 -15.86
N HIS A 199 0.98 -26.04 -16.06
CA HIS A 199 1.66 -25.54 -17.25
C HIS A 199 3.16 -25.34 -16.96
N ALA A 200 4.02 -26.09 -17.65
CA ALA A 200 5.48 -26.01 -17.55
C ALA A 200 5.97 -24.58 -17.73
N THR A 201 5.42 -23.84 -18.70
CA THR A 201 5.81 -22.46 -18.98
C THR A 201 5.64 -21.56 -17.76
N VAL A 202 4.54 -21.70 -17.02
CA VAL A 202 4.28 -20.93 -15.80
C VAL A 202 5.27 -21.34 -14.70
N LEU A 203 5.40 -22.64 -14.45
CA LEU A 203 6.30 -23.19 -13.42
C LEU A 203 7.77 -22.80 -13.65
N ARG A 204 8.25 -22.94 -14.89
CA ARG A 204 9.62 -22.55 -15.28
C ARG A 204 9.83 -21.04 -15.18
N SER A 205 8.79 -20.24 -15.34
CA SER A 205 8.89 -18.78 -15.22
C SER A 205 8.98 -18.35 -13.76
N ALA A 206 8.15 -18.97 -12.90
CA ALA A 206 8.08 -18.67 -11.47
C ALA A 206 9.29 -19.17 -10.67
N SER A 207 9.91 -20.28 -11.08
CA SER A 207 10.97 -20.94 -10.29
C SER A 207 12.18 -21.31 -11.14
N LYS A 208 13.38 -20.99 -10.63
CA LYS A 208 14.64 -21.44 -11.23
C LYS A 208 14.84 -22.96 -11.06
N VAL A 209 14.39 -23.51 -9.93
CA VAL A 209 14.45 -24.94 -9.64
C VAL A 209 13.58 -25.72 -10.62
N LEU A 210 12.31 -25.33 -10.77
CA LEU A 210 11.39 -25.94 -11.72
C LEU A 210 11.84 -25.72 -13.16
N ARG A 211 12.47 -24.59 -13.48
CA ARG A 211 13.10 -24.35 -14.79
C ARG A 211 14.15 -25.40 -15.11
N ALA A 212 15.05 -25.67 -14.17
CA ALA A 212 16.09 -26.68 -14.33
C ALA A 212 15.49 -28.10 -14.37
N MET A 213 14.64 -28.44 -13.42
CA MET A 213 14.03 -29.76 -13.27
C MET A 213 13.16 -30.15 -14.47
N LEU A 214 12.39 -29.22 -15.02
CA LEU A 214 11.58 -29.46 -16.22
C LEU A 214 12.38 -29.32 -17.52
N SER A 215 13.70 -29.12 -17.46
CA SER A 215 14.52 -29.13 -18.68
C SER A 215 14.71 -30.55 -19.22
N PRO A 216 14.89 -30.75 -20.54
CA PRO A 216 15.01 -32.09 -21.13
C PRO A 216 16.18 -32.94 -20.62
N ALA A 217 17.15 -32.33 -19.92
CA ALA A 217 18.30 -33.00 -19.34
C ALA A 217 17.94 -33.85 -18.11
N PHE A 218 16.78 -33.61 -17.50
CA PHE A 218 16.31 -34.31 -16.30
C PHE A 218 15.14 -35.24 -16.61
N ARG A 219 14.96 -36.25 -15.77
CA ARG A 219 13.90 -37.24 -15.93
C ARG A 219 12.54 -36.57 -15.95
N GLU A 220 12.31 -35.64 -15.03
CA GLU A 220 11.07 -34.90 -14.84
C GLU A 220 10.70 -34.10 -16.09
N GLY A 221 11.68 -33.48 -16.76
CA GLY A 221 11.48 -32.81 -18.04
C GLY A 221 11.17 -33.75 -19.19
N SER A 222 11.77 -34.95 -19.22
CA SER A 222 11.51 -35.95 -20.26
C SER A 222 10.16 -36.66 -20.12
N THR A 223 9.69 -36.87 -18.89
CA THR A 223 8.40 -37.52 -18.59
C THR A 223 7.27 -36.52 -18.38
N ALA A 224 7.60 -35.22 -18.32
CA ALA A 224 6.71 -34.14 -17.90
C ALA A 224 5.96 -34.45 -16.59
N ARG A 225 6.67 -35.09 -15.64
CA ARG A 225 6.12 -35.53 -14.36
C ARG A 225 7.05 -35.15 -13.22
N VAL A 226 6.50 -34.42 -12.25
CA VAL A 226 7.18 -34.02 -11.02
C VAL A 226 6.55 -34.80 -9.86
N GLU A 227 7.37 -35.37 -8.98
CA GLU A 227 6.89 -36.05 -7.78
C GLU A 227 7.19 -35.18 -6.55
N VAL A 228 6.20 -34.97 -5.70
CA VAL A 228 6.32 -34.14 -4.48
C VAL A 228 5.82 -34.91 -3.26
N ASP A 229 6.49 -34.73 -2.13
CA ASP A 229 6.11 -35.32 -0.84
C ASP A 229 5.22 -34.36 -0.03
N SER A 230 4.26 -33.76 -0.72
CA SER A 230 3.26 -32.86 -0.13
C SER A 230 1.88 -33.35 -0.52
N ASP A 231 0.89 -33.02 0.30
CA ASP A 231 -0.51 -33.31 -0.03
C ASP A 231 -0.99 -32.44 -1.21
N ALA A 232 -2.11 -32.83 -1.83
CA ALA A 232 -2.64 -32.11 -2.97
C ALA A 232 -3.20 -30.72 -2.63
N ALA A 233 -3.58 -30.46 -1.38
CA ALA A 233 -4.10 -29.16 -0.96
C ALA A 233 -2.96 -28.13 -0.88
N ALA A 234 -1.84 -28.48 -0.25
CA ALA A 234 -0.64 -27.68 -0.19
C ALA A 234 -0.11 -27.30 -1.59
N VAL A 235 -0.07 -28.28 -2.51
CA VAL A 235 0.34 -28.03 -3.90
C VAL A 235 -0.65 -27.11 -4.62
N ARG A 236 -1.96 -27.27 -4.41
CA ARG A 236 -2.98 -26.37 -4.99
C ARG A 236 -2.83 -24.94 -4.47
N LEU A 237 -2.56 -24.77 -3.17
CA LEU A 237 -2.32 -23.45 -2.58
C LEU A 237 -1.11 -22.77 -3.22
N LEU A 238 0.02 -23.48 -3.31
CA LEU A 238 1.21 -22.95 -3.98
C LEU A 238 0.96 -22.61 -5.45
N LEU A 239 0.26 -23.49 -6.19
CA LEU A 239 -0.10 -23.21 -7.58
C LEU A 239 -1.02 -22.00 -7.71
N SER A 240 -1.95 -21.78 -6.78
CA SER A 240 -2.80 -20.59 -6.77
C SER A 240 -1.93 -19.33 -6.71
N VAL A 241 -1.02 -19.25 -5.73
CA VAL A 241 -0.10 -18.11 -5.57
C VAL A 241 0.79 -17.93 -6.81
N VAL A 242 1.29 -19.02 -7.40
CA VAL A 242 2.13 -18.96 -8.61
C VAL A 242 1.38 -18.41 -9.84
N TYR A 243 0.09 -18.70 -9.97
CA TYR A 243 -0.70 -18.27 -11.13
C TYR A 243 -1.32 -16.89 -10.95
N THR A 244 -1.82 -16.57 -9.75
CA THR A 244 -2.59 -15.36 -9.49
C THR A 244 -1.78 -14.28 -8.78
N GLY A 245 -0.74 -14.66 -8.03
CA GLY A 245 -0.03 -13.76 -7.12
C GLY A 245 -0.89 -13.31 -5.93
N GLU A 246 -2.06 -13.93 -5.72
CA GLU A 246 -2.97 -13.59 -4.64
C GLU A 246 -2.51 -14.19 -3.31
N GLU A 247 -2.71 -13.44 -2.24
CA GLU A 247 -2.43 -13.92 -0.88
C GLU A 247 -3.50 -14.94 -0.48
N VAL A 248 -3.06 -16.08 0.04
CA VAL A 248 -3.97 -17.07 0.62
C VAL A 248 -4.40 -16.57 1.99
N ASP A 249 -5.71 -16.45 2.23
CA ASP A 249 -6.23 -16.17 3.57
C ASP A 249 -6.00 -17.38 4.49
N GLU A 250 -5.40 -17.15 5.66
CA GLU A 250 -5.17 -18.19 6.66
C GLU A 250 -6.47 -18.82 7.16
N ALA A 251 -7.61 -18.14 7.00
CA ALA A 251 -8.93 -18.68 7.33
C ALA A 251 -9.41 -19.78 6.36
N ASP A 252 -8.92 -19.77 5.11
CA ASP A 252 -9.42 -20.62 4.02
C ASP A 252 -8.62 -21.91 3.84
N ALA A 253 -7.48 -22.04 4.52
CA ALA A 253 -6.59 -23.19 4.38
C ALA A 253 -6.25 -23.83 5.75
N PRO A 254 -6.27 -25.17 5.86
CA PRO A 254 -5.79 -25.84 7.07
C PRO A 254 -4.32 -25.45 7.37
N PRO A 255 -3.96 -25.21 8.65
CA PRO A 255 -2.60 -24.79 9.02
C PRO A 255 -1.50 -25.73 8.51
N ASP A 256 -1.76 -27.03 8.49
CA ASP A 256 -0.80 -28.04 8.03
C ASP A 256 -0.54 -27.91 6.51
N SER A 257 -1.57 -27.61 5.72
CA SER A 257 -1.43 -27.41 4.27
C SER A 257 -0.73 -26.09 3.94
N LEU A 258 -0.92 -25.04 4.75
CA LEU A 258 -0.17 -23.78 4.62
C LEU A 258 1.31 -24.00 4.89
N LEU A 259 1.66 -24.69 5.98
CA LEU A 259 3.04 -24.99 6.32
C LEU A 259 3.71 -25.82 5.21
N ALA A 260 3.04 -26.88 4.74
CA ALA A 260 3.54 -27.71 3.64
C ALA A 260 3.68 -26.91 2.33
N ALA A 261 2.78 -25.96 2.05
CA ALA A 261 2.90 -25.08 0.88
C ALA A 261 4.11 -24.14 0.99
N VAL A 262 4.40 -23.61 2.19
CA VAL A 262 5.59 -22.77 2.44
C VAL A 262 6.88 -23.57 2.31
N GLU A 263 6.93 -24.80 2.84
CA GLU A 263 8.08 -25.70 2.67
C GLU A 263 8.32 -26.02 1.18
N LEU A 264 7.25 -26.29 0.43
CA LEU A 264 7.32 -26.55 -1.00
C LEU A 264 7.74 -25.29 -1.79
N ALA A 265 7.25 -24.11 -1.42
CA ALA A 265 7.67 -22.83 -2.00
C ALA A 265 9.17 -22.62 -1.81
N HIS A 266 9.67 -22.88 -0.60
CA HIS A 266 11.10 -22.82 -0.30
C HIS A 266 11.91 -23.81 -1.15
N GLN A 267 11.45 -25.06 -1.26
CA GLN A 267 12.11 -26.09 -2.08
C GLN A 267 12.15 -25.69 -3.57
N TRP A 268 11.10 -25.03 -4.05
CA TRP A 268 10.99 -24.59 -5.42
C TRP A 268 11.59 -23.20 -5.66
N ASP A 269 12.11 -22.49 -4.66
CA ASP A 269 12.63 -21.11 -4.82
C ASP A 269 11.57 -20.19 -5.46
N VAL A 270 10.36 -20.21 -4.89
CA VAL A 270 9.19 -19.36 -5.24
C VAL A 270 8.89 -18.40 -4.11
#